data_AF-Q6DDL3-F1
#
_entry.id   AF-Q6DDL3-F1
#
_cell.length_a   1.000
_cell.length_b   1.000
_cell.length_c   1.000
_cell.angle_alpha   90.00
_cell.angle_beta   90.00
_cell.angle_gamma   90.00
#
_symmetry.space_group_name_H-M   'P 1'
#
loop_
_entity.id
_entity.type
_entity.pdbx_description
1 polymer ?
#
loop_
_entity_poly.entity_id
_entity_poly.type
_entity_poly.pdbx_seq_one_letter_code
_entity_poly.pdbx_strand_id
1 'polypeptide(L)'
;MNILPKKSWHVRNKDNVARVRKDEAQAAEEERVRRKRVELAEQEARTDFLRKKARLSLPDEYRSDGSSMVEHSRDSAHINFFQEVEEGKGTNKGNKEYEEEKRKEKERQEKALGILTYLGQSAAEAQTSRPWYQEVPGRNCKEKDDTAKDEKLKKLLDPLHNMEKYLQKKSGKKKKK
;
A
#
# COMPACT_ATOMS: atom_id res chain seq x y z
N MET A 1 -24.91 -15.37 24.11
CA MET A 1 -24.04 -16.32 23.38
C MET A 1 -23.97 -15.91 21.92
N ASN A 2 -22.77 -15.66 21.35
CA ASN A 2 -22.64 -15.27 19.95
C ASN A 2 -22.36 -16.50 19.08
N ILE A 3 -23.34 -16.93 18.28
CA ILE A 3 -23.28 -18.18 17.50
C ILE A 3 -22.80 -17.98 16.06
N LEU A 4 -22.69 -16.72 15.63
CA LEU A 4 -22.43 -16.33 14.26
C LEU A 4 -21.05 -16.79 13.73
N PRO A 5 -19.94 -16.71 14.49
CA PRO A 5 -18.63 -17.21 14.05
C PRO A 5 -18.60 -18.72 13.79
N LYS A 6 -19.54 -19.48 14.38
CA LYS A 6 -19.65 -20.94 14.20
C LYS A 6 -20.42 -21.34 12.94
N LYS A 7 -20.90 -20.37 12.15
CA LYS A 7 -21.66 -20.63 10.91
C LYS A 7 -20.73 -20.55 9.71
N SER A 8 -20.82 -21.53 8.83
CA SER A 8 -20.01 -21.64 7.60
C SER A 8 -20.24 -20.49 6.61
N TRP A 9 -21.40 -19.83 6.66
CA TRP A 9 -21.74 -18.70 5.79
C TRP A 9 -21.30 -17.34 6.34
N HIS A 10 -20.72 -17.28 7.54
CA HIS A 10 -20.36 -16.01 8.15
C HIS A 10 -19.26 -15.29 7.36
N VAL A 11 -19.57 -14.11 6.83
CA VAL A 11 -18.71 -13.36 5.90
C VAL A 11 -17.31 -13.07 6.47
N ARG A 12 -17.20 -12.83 7.79
CA ARG A 12 -15.92 -12.51 8.43
C ARG A 12 -15.08 -13.73 8.80
N ASN A 13 -15.56 -14.96 8.52
CA ASN A 13 -14.73 -16.15 8.72
C ASN A 13 -13.54 -16.09 7.76
N LYS A 14 -12.34 -16.40 8.28
CA LYS A 14 -11.09 -16.31 7.54
C LYS A 14 -11.15 -17.09 6.22
N ASP A 15 -11.76 -18.27 6.24
CA ASP A 15 -11.90 -19.13 5.07
C ASP A 15 -12.81 -18.51 4.00
N ASN A 16 -13.84 -17.78 4.41
CA ASN A 16 -14.76 -17.11 3.49
C ASN A 16 -14.10 -15.89 2.86
N VAL A 17 -13.39 -15.11 3.68
CA VAL A 17 -12.60 -13.98 3.17
C VAL A 17 -11.50 -14.46 2.22
N ALA A 18 -10.85 -15.59 2.50
CA ALA A 18 -9.85 -16.17 1.61
C ALA A 18 -10.43 -16.62 0.26
N ARG A 19 -11.64 -17.21 0.27
CA ARG A 19 -12.36 -17.56 -0.96
C ARG A 19 -12.70 -16.32 -1.79
N VAL A 20 -13.27 -15.29 -1.16
CA VAL A 20 -13.58 -14.02 -1.84
C VAL A 20 -12.33 -13.40 -2.44
N ARG A 21 -11.21 -13.36 -1.70
CA ARG A 21 -9.94 -12.84 -2.25
C ARG A 21 -9.43 -13.64 -3.43
N LYS A 22 -9.59 -14.97 -3.42
CA LYS A 22 -9.18 -15.82 -4.54
C LYS A 22 -10.03 -15.51 -5.77
N ASP A 23 -11.35 -15.42 -5.61
CA ASP A 23 -12.27 -15.13 -6.70
C ASP A 23 -12.04 -13.72 -7.26
N GLU A 24 -11.81 -12.72 -6.40
CA GLU A 24 -11.43 -11.36 -6.80
C GLU A 24 -10.09 -11.32 -7.55
N ALA A 25 -9.09 -12.08 -7.08
CA ALA A 25 -7.81 -12.18 -7.75
C ALA A 25 -7.93 -12.85 -9.14
N GLN A 26 -8.70 -13.93 -9.25
CA GLN A 26 -8.96 -14.61 -10.52
C GLN A 26 -9.69 -13.69 -11.50
N ALA A 27 -10.73 -12.98 -11.06
CA ALA A 27 -11.44 -12.01 -11.89
C ALA A 27 -10.51 -10.89 -12.37
N ALA A 28 -9.63 -10.39 -11.51
CA ALA A 28 -8.64 -9.37 -11.88
C ALA A 28 -7.62 -9.91 -12.91
N GLU A 29 -7.13 -11.14 -12.76
CA GLU A 29 -6.22 -11.76 -13.72
C GLU A 29 -6.87 -11.95 -15.09
N GLU A 30 -8.10 -12.47 -15.13
CA GLU A 30 -8.87 -12.65 -16.38
C GLU A 30 -9.09 -11.32 -17.10
N GLU A 31 -9.43 -10.26 -16.36
CA GLU A 31 -9.59 -8.93 -16.93
C GLU A 31 -8.26 -8.41 -17.52
N ARG A 32 -7.14 -8.61 -16.81
CA ARG A 32 -5.81 -8.24 -17.31
C ARG A 32 -5.44 -8.99 -18.58
N VAL A 33 -5.71 -10.29 -18.65
CA VAL A 33 -5.46 -11.10 -19.86
C VAL A 33 -6.32 -10.59 -21.02
N ARG A 34 -7.60 -10.32 -20.77
CA ARG A 34 -8.51 -9.78 -21.79
C ARG A 34 -8.03 -8.43 -22.31
N ARG A 35 -7.65 -7.51 -21.42
CA ARG A 35 -7.11 -6.19 -21.77
C ARG A 35 -5.85 -6.31 -22.62
N LYS A 36 -4.89 -7.16 -22.21
CA LYS A 36 -3.67 -7.41 -22.99
C LYS A 36 -3.97 -7.93 -24.40
N ARG A 37 -4.94 -8.83 -24.54
CA ARG A 37 -5.34 -9.37 -25.84
C ARG A 37 -5.94 -8.28 -26.74
N VAL A 38 -6.78 -7.41 -26.18
CA VAL A 38 -7.36 -6.28 -26.91
C VAL A 38 -6.26 -5.31 -27.35
N GLU A 39 -5.32 -4.98 -26.45
CA GLU A 39 -4.20 -4.08 -26.75
C GLU A 39 -3.31 -4.64 -27.87
N LEU A 40 -2.96 -5.93 -27.83
CA LEU A 40 -2.20 -6.58 -28.91
C LEU A 40 -2.97 -6.54 -30.24
N ALA A 41 -4.26 -6.87 -30.23
CA ALA A 41 -5.08 -6.83 -31.44
C ALA A 41 -5.18 -5.40 -32.02
N GLU A 42 -5.24 -4.38 -31.16
CA GLU A 42 -5.23 -2.97 -31.59
C GLU A 42 -3.88 -2.56 -32.17
N GLN A 43 -2.77 -2.96 -31.54
CA GLN A 43 -1.42 -2.73 -32.07
C GLN A 43 -1.26 -3.38 -33.44
N GLU A 44 -1.61 -4.66 -33.58
CA GLU A 44 -1.57 -5.40 -34.85
C GLU A 44 -2.43 -4.71 -35.91
N ALA A 45 -3.69 -4.41 -35.61
CA ALA A 45 -4.60 -3.72 -36.54
C ALA A 45 -4.05 -2.37 -37.00
N ARG A 46 -3.46 -1.58 -36.08
CA ARG A 46 -2.81 -0.31 -36.40
C ARG A 46 -1.61 -0.49 -37.31
N THR A 47 -0.74 -1.46 -37.02
CA THR A 47 0.44 -1.73 -37.86
C THR A 47 0.04 -2.21 -39.24
N ASP A 48 -0.95 -3.08 -39.36
CA ASP A 48 -1.48 -3.56 -40.63
C ASP A 48 -2.13 -2.45 -41.43
N PHE A 49 -2.88 -1.55 -40.79
CA PHE A 49 -3.43 -0.38 -41.44
C PHE A 49 -2.33 0.52 -42.03
N LEU A 50 -1.27 0.80 -41.26
CA LEU A 50 -0.13 1.59 -41.73
C LEU A 50 0.63 0.88 -42.86
N ARG A 51 0.84 -0.44 -42.77
CA ARG A 51 1.46 -1.24 -43.82
C ARG A 51 0.66 -1.19 -45.12
N LYS A 52 -0.67 -1.38 -45.03
CA LYS A 52 -1.58 -1.28 -46.18
C LYS A 52 -1.53 0.12 -46.79
N LYS A 53 -1.59 1.17 -45.95
CA LYS A 53 -1.49 2.56 -46.41
C LYS A 53 -0.17 2.84 -47.12
N ALA A 54 0.96 2.38 -46.59
CA ALA A 54 2.27 2.52 -47.22
C ALA A 54 2.33 1.82 -48.59
N ARG A 55 1.80 0.59 -48.69
CA ARG A 55 1.70 -0.17 -49.96
C ARG A 55 0.79 0.48 -51.00
N LEU A 56 -0.18 1.30 -50.58
CA LEU A 56 -1.03 2.05 -51.50
C LEU A 56 -0.39 3.39 -51.93
N SER A 57 0.50 3.95 -51.11
CA SER A 57 1.10 5.26 -51.34
C SER A 57 2.29 5.24 -52.31
N LEU A 58 2.95 4.10 -52.47
CA LEU A 58 4.12 3.98 -53.31
C LEU A 58 3.65 3.63 -54.78
N PRO A 59 4.39 4.02 -55.85
CA PRO A 59 3.99 3.89 -57.29
C PRO A 59 4.16 2.50 -57.95
N ASP A 60 3.12 1.93 -58.61
CA ASP A 60 2.94 0.54 -59.12
C ASP A 60 4.17 -0.38 -59.41
N GLU A 61 5.31 0.15 -59.86
CA GLU A 61 6.55 -0.59 -60.17
C GLU A 61 7.16 -1.39 -58.99
N TYR A 62 6.94 -1.00 -57.73
CA TYR A 62 7.44 -1.73 -56.53
C TYR A 62 6.32 -2.52 -55.81
N ARG A 63 5.08 -2.56 -56.35
CA ARG A 63 3.96 -3.32 -55.74
C ARG A 63 4.08 -4.84 -55.95
N SER A 64 4.96 -5.28 -56.84
CA SER A 64 5.23 -6.69 -57.08
C SER A 64 6.00 -7.31 -55.92
N ASP A 65 5.53 -8.50 -55.51
CA ASP A 65 6.07 -9.33 -54.45
C ASP A 65 7.61 -9.37 -54.45
N GLY A 66 8.19 -8.76 -53.43
CA GLY A 66 9.60 -8.41 -53.43
C GLY A 66 10.14 -8.39 -52.01
N SER A 67 10.32 -9.59 -51.45
CA SER A 67 11.49 -9.85 -50.60
C SER A 67 12.75 -9.64 -51.46
N SER A 68 12.99 -8.40 -51.88
CA SER A 68 14.28 -7.97 -52.40
C SER A 68 15.15 -7.86 -51.16
N MET A 69 15.68 -9.01 -50.77
CA MET A 69 16.90 -9.08 -49.99
C MET A 69 17.92 -8.24 -50.77
N VAL A 70 18.20 -7.05 -50.25
CA VAL A 70 19.30 -6.22 -50.74
C VAL A 70 20.54 -7.09 -50.58
N GLU A 71 21.02 -7.62 -51.71
CA GLU A 71 22.25 -8.39 -51.76
C GLU A 71 23.39 -7.42 -51.47
N HIS A 72 23.72 -7.28 -50.19
CA HIS A 72 24.92 -6.58 -49.78
C HIS A 72 26.11 -7.41 -50.26
N SER A 73 26.86 -6.86 -51.22
CA SER A 73 28.11 -7.41 -51.72
C SER A 73 28.95 -7.97 -50.57
N ARG A 74 29.36 -9.24 -50.68
CA ARG A 74 30.04 -10.03 -49.64
C ARG A 74 31.39 -9.44 -49.18
N ASP A 75 31.84 -8.34 -49.78
CA ASP A 75 33.11 -7.66 -49.49
C ASP A 75 32.94 -6.33 -48.73
N SER A 76 31.71 -5.93 -48.41
CA SER A 76 31.45 -4.81 -47.50
C SER A 76 30.93 -5.39 -46.20
N ALA A 77 31.82 -5.49 -45.19
CA ALA A 77 31.47 -5.90 -43.85
C ALA A 77 30.17 -5.20 -43.43
N HIS A 78 29.18 -5.97 -42.99
CA HIS A 78 27.89 -5.46 -42.54
C HIS A 78 28.11 -4.30 -41.57
N ILE A 79 27.72 -3.08 -41.97
CA ILE A 79 27.84 -1.90 -41.11
C ILE A 79 26.77 -2.04 -40.03
N ASN A 80 27.17 -2.61 -38.90
CA ASN A 80 26.30 -2.74 -37.74
C ASN A 80 26.17 -1.38 -37.07
N PHE A 81 25.16 -0.60 -37.45
CA PHE A 81 24.84 0.70 -36.83
C PHE A 81 24.62 0.62 -35.30
N PHE A 82 24.36 -0.59 -34.77
CA PHE A 82 24.14 -0.86 -33.35
C PHE A 82 25.30 -1.54 -32.65
N GLN A 83 26.39 -1.88 -33.36
CA GLN A 83 27.54 -2.56 -32.75
C GLN A 83 28.18 -1.72 -31.64
N GLU A 84 28.25 -0.40 -31.79
CA GLU A 84 28.73 0.49 -30.72
C GLU A 84 27.83 0.49 -29.47
N VAL A 85 26.52 0.26 -29.65
CA VAL A 85 25.54 0.20 -28.56
C VAL A 85 25.59 -1.16 -27.86
N GLU A 86 25.69 -2.26 -28.62
CA GLU A 86 25.86 -3.62 -28.09
C GLU A 86 27.22 -3.80 -27.39
N GLU A 87 28.28 -3.17 -27.90
CA GLU A 87 29.60 -3.11 -27.26
C GLU A 87 29.65 -2.13 -26.06
N GLY A 88 28.53 -1.47 -25.73
CA GLY A 88 28.41 -0.57 -24.58
C GLY A 88 29.21 0.75 -24.69
N LYS A 89 29.70 1.08 -25.89
CA LYS A 89 30.49 2.30 -26.17
C LYS A 89 29.62 3.50 -26.56
N GLY A 90 28.38 3.27 -26.98
CA GLY A 90 27.40 4.32 -27.23
C GLY A 90 26.77 4.83 -25.94
N THR A 91 27.35 5.90 -25.37
CA THR A 91 26.75 6.89 -24.45
C THR A 91 25.57 6.45 -23.57
N ASN A 92 25.60 5.24 -23.01
CA ASN A 92 24.66 4.83 -21.96
C ASN A 92 25.12 5.39 -20.61
N LYS A 93 25.45 6.69 -20.59
CA LYS A 93 25.31 7.49 -19.39
C LYS A 93 23.81 7.68 -19.26
N GLY A 94 23.16 6.68 -18.66
CA GLY A 94 21.78 6.81 -18.19
C GLY A 94 21.64 8.15 -17.49
N ASN A 95 20.48 8.79 -17.66
CA ASN A 95 20.26 10.10 -17.06
C ASN A 95 20.47 9.96 -15.54
N LYS A 96 21.58 10.50 -15.02
CA LYS A 96 21.98 10.31 -13.62
C LYS A 96 20.88 10.77 -12.68
N GLU A 97 20.19 11.84 -13.08
CA GLU A 97 19.03 12.38 -12.37
C GLU A 97 17.90 11.35 -12.26
N TYR A 98 17.63 10.58 -13.31
CA TYR A 98 16.59 9.55 -13.31
C TYR A 98 16.93 8.37 -12.40
N GLU A 99 18.19 7.93 -12.38
CA GLU A 99 18.64 6.87 -11.49
C GLU A 99 18.60 7.29 -10.01
N GLU A 100 18.98 8.54 -9.74
CA GLU A 100 18.89 9.14 -8.41
C GLU A 100 17.44 9.33 -7.96
N GLU A 101 16.53 9.77 -8.84
CA GLU A 101 15.10 9.86 -8.54
C GLU A 101 14.50 8.49 -8.24
N LYS A 102 14.83 7.48 -9.04
CA LYS A 102 14.39 6.10 -8.80
C LYS A 102 14.91 5.55 -7.48
N ARG A 103 16.15 5.90 -7.10
CA ARG A 103 16.72 5.53 -5.80
C ARG A 103 16.01 6.24 -4.64
N LYS A 104 15.76 7.55 -4.75
CA LYS A 104 15.01 8.32 -3.74
C LYS A 104 13.59 7.82 -3.56
N GLU A 105 12.91 7.45 -4.64
CA GLU A 105 11.56 6.90 -4.57
C GLU A 105 11.52 5.53 -3.89
N LYS A 106 12.51 4.67 -4.16
CA LYS A 106 12.68 3.41 -3.41
C LYS A 106 12.93 3.67 -1.92
N GLU A 107 13.84 4.57 -1.59
CA GLU A 107 14.12 4.93 -0.19
C GLU A 107 12.87 5.49 0.50
N ARG A 108 12.05 6.30 -0.19
CA ARG A 108 10.78 6.81 0.32
C ARG A 108 9.78 5.68 0.59
N GLN A 109 9.64 4.73 -0.34
CA GLN A 109 8.76 3.58 -0.19
C GLN A 109 9.21 2.68 0.97
N GLU A 110 10.50 2.36 1.04
CA GLU A 110 11.08 1.56 2.11
C GLU A 110 10.95 2.27 3.47
N LYS A 111 11.10 3.60 3.51
CA LYS A 111 10.86 4.42 4.70
C LYS A 111 9.39 4.42 5.12
N ALA A 112 8.46 4.52 4.16
CA ALA A 112 7.02 4.48 4.43
C ALA A 112 6.58 3.09 4.95
N LEU A 113 7.20 2.02 4.44
CA LEU A 113 7.00 0.65 4.92
C LEU A 113 7.72 0.37 6.26
N GLY A 114 8.58 1.28 6.72
CA GLY A 114 9.38 1.10 7.94
C GLY A 114 10.55 0.10 7.79
N ILE A 115 10.91 -0.27 6.55
CA ILE A 115 12.04 -1.16 6.24
C ILE A 115 13.35 -0.38 6.34
N LEU A 116 13.38 0.82 5.74
CA LEU A 116 14.54 1.71 5.78
C LEU A 116 14.35 2.75 6.87
N THR A 117 14.99 2.53 8.01
CA THR A 117 14.95 3.45 9.17
C THR A 117 16.38 3.88 9.49
N TYR A 118 16.69 5.17 9.34
CA TYR A 118 18.01 5.69 9.67
C TYR A 118 18.18 5.85 11.20
N LEU A 119 19.40 5.60 11.68
CA LEU A 119 19.79 5.84 13.07
C LEU A 119 19.54 7.32 13.45
N GLY A 120 18.90 7.57 14.59
CA GLY A 120 18.51 8.92 15.04
C GLY A 120 17.14 9.42 14.54
N GLN A 121 16.46 8.68 13.63
CA GLN A 121 15.08 9.02 13.22
C GLN A 121 14.01 8.28 14.04
N SER A 122 14.39 7.31 14.86
CA SER A 122 13.44 6.55 15.68
C SER A 122 13.08 7.28 16.98
N ALA A 123 11.79 7.59 17.11
CA ALA A 123 10.91 7.77 18.28
C ALA A 123 11.36 8.53 19.54
N ALA A 124 12.63 8.57 19.93
CA ALA A 124 13.09 9.26 21.14
C ALA A 124 13.63 10.66 20.86
N GLU A 125 14.31 10.86 19.73
CA GLU A 125 14.94 12.15 19.37
C GLU A 125 14.11 12.96 18.37
N ALA A 126 13.40 12.30 17.46
CA ALA A 126 12.52 12.96 16.50
C ALA A 126 11.13 13.30 17.08
N GLN A 127 10.76 12.67 18.19
CA GLN A 127 9.49 12.92 18.85
C GLN A 127 9.64 14.14 19.75
N THR A 128 8.88 15.19 19.45
CA THR A 128 8.89 16.47 20.19
C THR A 128 8.51 16.32 21.67
N SER A 129 7.94 15.18 22.05
CA SER A 129 7.65 14.79 23.43
C SER A 129 8.63 13.74 23.91
N ARG A 130 9.16 13.92 25.12
CA ARG A 130 9.97 12.89 25.77
C ARG A 130 9.18 11.59 25.93
N PRO A 131 9.79 10.43 25.71
CA PRO A 131 9.13 9.16 25.94
C PRO A 131 8.86 8.95 27.44
N TRP A 132 7.76 8.26 27.76
CA TRP A 132 7.24 8.07 29.12
C TRP A 132 8.24 7.47 30.13
N TYR A 133 9.22 6.70 29.66
CA TYR A 133 10.27 6.10 30.50
C TYR A 133 11.39 7.08 30.87
N GLN A 134 11.50 8.20 30.14
CA GLN A 134 12.46 9.27 30.42
C GLN A 134 11.81 10.41 31.21
N GLU A 135 10.48 10.46 31.25
CA GLU A 135 9.73 11.31 32.16
C GLU A 135 9.73 10.69 33.57
N VAL A 136 10.42 11.35 34.49
CA VAL A 136 10.36 10.97 35.90
C VAL A 136 8.94 11.26 36.40
N PRO A 137 8.23 10.27 36.98
CA PRO A 137 6.91 10.51 37.54
C PRO A 137 6.98 11.64 38.55
N GLY A 138 6.25 12.73 38.30
CA GLY A 138 6.24 13.90 39.16
C GLY A 138 5.75 13.51 40.55
N ARG A 139 6.65 13.47 41.53
CA ARG A 139 6.36 13.01 42.90
C ARG A 139 5.31 13.86 43.65
N ASN A 140 4.86 14.99 43.11
CA ASN A 140 4.09 15.99 43.86
C ASN A 140 2.82 16.53 43.16
N CYS A 141 2.26 15.88 42.13
CA CYS A 141 1.22 16.52 41.31
C CYS A 141 -0.18 15.86 41.27
N LYS A 142 -0.43 14.67 41.84
CA LYS A 142 -1.78 14.05 41.78
C LYS A 142 -2.29 13.32 43.01
N GLU A 143 -1.58 13.35 44.13
CA GLU A 143 -2.02 12.58 45.30
C GLU A 143 -3.34 13.08 45.89
N LYS A 144 -3.63 14.40 45.81
CA LYS A 144 -4.83 14.98 46.42
C LYS A 144 -6.12 14.75 45.61
N ASP A 145 -6.03 14.71 44.28
CA ASP A 145 -7.20 14.51 43.42
C ASP A 145 -7.58 13.03 43.29
N ASP A 146 -6.60 12.13 43.31
CA ASP A 146 -6.84 10.70 43.17
C ASP A 146 -7.30 10.07 44.49
N THR A 147 -6.77 10.50 45.63
CA THR A 147 -7.27 10.07 46.96
C THR A 147 -8.71 10.50 47.21
N ALA A 148 -9.09 11.73 46.85
CA ALA A 148 -10.46 12.22 47.02
C ALA A 148 -11.49 11.50 46.13
N LYS A 149 -11.09 11.09 44.91
CA LYS A 149 -11.93 10.25 44.04
C LYS A 149 -12.06 8.84 44.58
N ASP A 150 -10.97 8.29 45.10
CA ASP A 150 -10.91 6.95 45.65
C ASP A 150 -11.73 6.84 46.96
N GLU A 151 -11.73 7.87 47.81
CA GLU A 151 -12.61 7.95 48.98
C GLU A 151 -14.11 8.02 48.62
N LYS A 152 -14.47 8.73 47.54
CA LYS A 152 -15.86 8.80 47.05
C LYS A 152 -16.32 7.46 46.51
N LEU A 153 -15.47 6.76 45.77
CA LEU A 153 -15.73 5.41 45.28
C LEU A 153 -15.90 4.42 46.43
N LYS A 154 -15.02 4.49 47.45
CA LYS A 154 -15.13 3.67 48.67
C LYS A 154 -16.44 3.91 49.40
N LYS A 155 -16.88 5.17 49.55
CA LYS A 155 -18.18 5.51 50.18
C LYS A 155 -19.38 5.04 49.35
N LEU A 156 -19.30 5.06 48.02
CA LEU A 156 -20.37 4.58 47.15
C LEU A 156 -20.50 3.05 47.14
N LEU A 157 -19.39 2.34 47.28
CA LEU A 157 -19.33 0.88 47.27
C LEU A 157 -19.47 0.25 48.67
N ASP A 158 -19.61 1.07 49.72
CA ASP A 158 -19.79 0.59 51.09
C ASP A 158 -21.23 0.06 51.32
N PRO A 159 -21.41 -1.24 51.63
CA PRO A 159 -22.73 -1.83 51.91
C PRO A 159 -23.42 -1.21 53.14
N LEU A 160 -22.68 -0.68 54.12
CA LEU A 160 -23.27 -0.01 55.29
C LEU A 160 -24.04 1.26 54.89
N HIS A 161 -23.52 2.02 53.94
CA HIS A 161 -24.17 3.22 53.41
C HIS A 161 -25.50 2.89 52.69
N ASN A 162 -25.55 1.72 52.04
CA ASN A 162 -26.78 1.22 51.43
C ASN A 162 -27.79 0.76 52.48
N MET A 163 -27.35 0.05 53.52
CA MET A 163 -28.20 -0.35 54.64
C MET A 163 -28.78 0.84 55.41
N GLU A 164 -27.98 1.88 55.64
CA GLU A 164 -28.42 3.10 56.32
C GLU A 164 -29.56 3.79 55.55
N LYS A 165 -29.49 3.88 54.21
CA LYS A 165 -30.59 4.42 53.38
C LYS A 165 -31.91 3.68 53.61
N TYR A 166 -31.87 2.34 53.69
CA TYR A 166 -33.08 1.54 53.94
C TYR A 166 -33.61 1.75 55.36
N LEU A 167 -32.74 1.88 56.36
CA LEU A 167 -33.13 2.17 57.75
C LEU A 167 -33.71 3.57 57.91
N GLN A 168 -33.17 4.59 57.22
CA GLN A 168 -33.73 5.95 57.18
C GLN A 168 -35.11 5.97 56.52
N LYS A 169 -35.30 5.19 55.45
CA LYS A 169 -36.61 5.01 54.80
C LYS A 169 -37.63 4.33 55.71
N LYS A 170 -37.20 3.34 56.50
CA LYS A 170 -38.06 2.62 57.47
C LYS A 170 -38.40 3.45 58.70
N SER A 171 -37.48 4.29 59.19
CA SER A 171 -37.66 5.11 60.40
C SER A 171 -38.42 6.42 60.16
N GLY A 172 -38.86 6.71 58.92
CA GLY A 172 -39.72 7.85 58.62
C GLY A 172 -39.06 9.23 58.79
N LYS A 173 -37.75 9.30 59.03
CA LYS A 173 -37.00 10.56 59.14
C LYS A 173 -36.80 11.18 57.76
N LYS A 174 -37.82 11.85 57.23
CA LYS A 174 -37.63 12.82 56.14
C LYS A 174 -36.72 13.93 56.67
N LYS A 175 -35.51 14.08 56.11
CA LYS A 175 -34.70 15.28 56.31
C LYS A 175 -35.55 16.48 55.88
N LYS A 176 -36.00 17.30 56.84
CA LYS A 176 -36.52 18.63 56.53
C LYS A 176 -35.38 19.41 55.85
N LYS A 177 -35.76 20.06 54.75
CA LYS A 177 -34.89 20.84 53.88
C LYS A 177 -34.31 22.04 54.63
#